data_AF-A0A5R1NZ47-F1
#
_entry.id   AF-A0A5R1NZ47-F1
#
_cell.length_a   1.000
_cell.length_b   1.000
_cell.length_c   1.000
_cell.angle_alpha   90.00
_cell.angle_beta   90.00
_cell.angle_gamma   90.00
#
_symmetry.space_group_name_H-M   'P 1'
#
loop_
_entity.id
_entity.type
_entity.pdbx_description
1 polymer ?
#
loop_
_entity_poly.entity_id
_entity_poly.type
_entity_poly.pdbx_seq_one_letter_code
_entity_poly.pdbx_strand_id
1 'polypeptide(L)' 'MMHSQRDLLLGLHAEIEGKRRQLLALDPSEFWSSKSQRAYSGCVADIVQHLDVVLHYLHEALASVRSQIYLEEELCPA' A
#
# COMPACT_ATOMS: atom_id res chain seq x y z
N MET A 1 0.01 -16.60 16.38
CA MET A 1 -0.72 -16.41 15.11
C MET A 1 -0.80 -14.93 14.75
N MET A 2 -1.23 -14.07 15.68
CA MET A 2 -1.38 -12.61 15.49
C MET A 2 -0.08 -11.87 15.10
N HIS A 3 1.06 -12.20 15.70
CA HIS A 3 2.35 -11.61 15.29
C HIS A 3 2.73 -11.94 13.85
N SER A 4 2.47 -13.17 13.38
CA SER A 4 2.73 -13.57 11.99
C SER A 4 1.83 -12.83 10.99
N GLN A 5 0.57 -12.57 11.35
CA GLN A 5 -0.34 -11.75 10.54
C GLN A 5 0.12 -10.29 10.49
N ARG A 6 0.57 -9.72 11.62
CA ARG A 6 1.16 -8.39 11.66
C ARG A 6 2.36 -8.28 10.73
N ASP A 7 3.27 -9.24 10.78
CA ASP A 7 4.49 -9.21 9.97
C ASP A 7 4.19 -9.36 8.47
N LEU A 8 3.21 -10.20 8.11
CA LEU A 8 2.69 -10.30 6.73
C LEU A 8 2.11 -8.97 6.24
N LEU A 9 1.24 -8.33 7.04
CA LEU A 9 0.62 -7.06 6.68
C LEU A 9 1.65 -5.93 6.52
N LEU A 10 2.69 -5.90 7.37
CA LEU A 10 3.80 -4.96 7.24
C LEU A 10 4.58 -5.18 5.94
N GLY A 11 4.86 -6.44 5.59
CA GLY A 11 5.52 -6.80 4.33
C GLY A 11 4.72 -6.33 3.12
N LEU A 12 3.43 -6.64 3.08
CA LEU A 12 2.52 -6.23 2.00
C LEU A 12 2.43 -4.71 1.87
N HIS A 13 2.29 -4.00 3.00
CA HIS A 13 2.24 -2.53 3.00
C HIS A 13 3.53 -1.94 2.40
N ALA A 14 4.69 -2.40 2.87
CA ALA A 14 5.98 -1.88 2.39
C ALA A 14 6.20 -2.17 0.90
N GLU A 15 5.80 -3.35 0.42
CA GLU A 15 5.90 -3.72 -0.99
C GLU A 15 5.04 -2.82 -1.88
N ILE A 16 3.75 -2.68 -1.53
CA ILE A 16 2.79 -1.90 -2.32
C ILE A 16 3.17 -0.42 -2.30
N GLU A 17 3.60 0.12 -1.17
CA GLU A 17 4.08 1.49 -1.08
C GLU A 17 5.33 1.70 -1.94
N GLY A 18 6.23 0.70 -1.99
CA GLY A 18 7.37 0.67 -2.90
C GLY A 18 6.95 0.73 -4.36
N LYS A 19 5.97 -0.08 -4.78
CA LYS A 19 5.44 -0.06 -6.16
C LYS A 19 4.77 1.26 -6.51
N ARG A 20 4.01 1.83 -5.58
CA ARG A 20 3.37 3.14 -5.75
C ARG A 20 4.41 4.24 -6.00
N ARG A 21 5.49 4.28 -5.20
CA ARG A 21 6.59 5.23 -5.41
C ARG A 21 7.28 5.03 -6.75
N GLN A 22 7.49 3.78 -7.15
CA GLN A 22 8.07 3.46 -8.46
C GLN A 22 7.20 3.98 -9.61
N LEU A 23 5.88 3.76 -9.56
CA LEU A 23 4.94 4.24 -10.58
C LEU A 23 4.93 5.77 -10.68
N LEU A 24 4.94 6.48 -9.55
CA LEU A 24 4.98 7.94 -9.52
C LEU A 24 6.28 8.53 -10.06
N ALA A 25 7.36 7.75 -10.04
CA ALA A 25 8.66 8.15 -10.59
C ALA A 25 8.81 7.81 -12.10
N LEU A 26 7.81 7.18 -12.72
CA LEU A 26 7.84 6.89 -14.15
C LEU A 26 7.44 8.13 -14.95
N ASP A 27 8.39 8.65 -15.70
CA ASP A 27 8.12 9.69 -16.69
C ASP A 27 7.57 9.06 -17.99
N PRO A 28 6.58 9.71 -18.62
CA PRO A 28 6.16 9.32 -19.96
C PRO A 28 7.32 9.54 -20.95
N SER A 29 7.43 8.66 -21.95
CA SER A 29 8.46 8.78 -22.99
C SER A 29 8.37 10.12 -23.73
N GLU A 30 9.51 10.79 -23.89
CA GLU A 30 9.63 12.04 -24.64
C GLU A 30 9.34 11.86 -26.13
N PHE A 31 9.47 10.64 -26.66
CA PHE A 31 9.19 10.30 -28.05
C PHE A 31 7.70 10.09 -28.35
N TRP A 32 6.85 10.08 -27.32
CA TRP A 32 5.41 9.89 -27.49
C TRP A 32 4.70 11.18 -27.87
N SER A 33 3.61 11.05 -28.63
CA SER A 33 2.71 12.18 -28.86
C SER A 33 2.14 12.70 -27.54
N SER A 34 1.84 14.00 -27.45
CA SER A 34 1.22 14.59 -26.25
C SER A 34 -0.14 13.95 -25.89
N LYS A 35 -0.83 13.34 -26.86
CA LYS A 35 -2.05 12.54 -26.59
C LYS A 35 -1.71 11.25 -25.86
N SER A 36 -0.70 10.53 -26.34
CA SER A 36 -0.22 9.28 -25.73
C SER A 36 0.37 9.50 -24.34
N GLN A 37 1.14 10.58 -24.15
CA GLN A 37 1.68 10.96 -22.84
C GLN A 37 0.56 11.24 -21.84
N ARG A 38 -0.46 12.02 -22.22
CA ARG A 38 -1.63 12.28 -21.35
C ARG A 38 -2.41 11.00 -21.02
N ALA A 39 -2.62 10.13 -22.00
CA ALA A 39 -3.30 8.86 -21.76
C ALA A 39 -2.53 7.97 -20.78
N TYR A 40 -1.20 7.92 -20.91
CA TYR A 40 -0.33 7.21 -19.98
C TYR A 40 -0.41 7.81 -18.57
N SER A 41 -0.24 9.14 -18.44
CA SER A 41 -0.32 9.81 -17.14
C SER A 41 -1.68 9.59 -16.46
N GLY A 42 -2.78 9.60 -17.22
CA GLY A 42 -4.10 9.26 -16.70
C GLY A 42 -4.17 7.83 -16.17
N CYS A 43 -3.67 6.85 -16.94
CA CYS A 43 -3.63 5.46 -16.51
C CYS A 43 -2.77 5.24 -15.25
N VAL A 44 -1.60 5.88 -15.17
CA VAL A 44 -0.75 5.83 -13.97
C VAL A 44 -1.47 6.46 -12.77
N ALA A 45 -2.15 7.59 -12.95
CA ALA A 45 -2.91 8.23 -11.88
C ALA A 45 -4.05 7.32 -11.37
N ASP A 46 -4.78 6.66 -12.27
CA ASP A 46 -5.85 5.71 -11.91
C ASP A 46 -5.27 4.52 -11.12
N ILE A 47 -4.14 3.95 -11.55
CA ILE A 47 -3.49 2.86 -10.83
C ILE A 47 -3.05 3.31 -9.43
N VAL A 48 -2.40 4.47 -9.33
CA VAL A 48 -1.94 5.02 -8.05
C VAL A 48 -3.12 5.22 -7.09
N GLN A 49 -4.26 5.72 -7.58
CA GLN A 49 -5.46 5.87 -6.77
C GLN A 49 -5.95 4.53 -6.20
N HIS A 50 -5.94 3.46 -7.00
CA HIS A 50 -6.29 2.12 -6.49
C HIS A 50 -5.29 1.62 -5.45
N LEU A 51 -3.99 1.87 -5.65
CA LEU A 51 -2.96 1.52 -4.66
C LEU A 51 -3.15 2.29 -3.35
N ASP A 52 -3.56 3.56 -3.41
CA ASP A 52 -3.86 4.37 -2.22
C ASP A 52 -5.00 3.78 -1.39
N VAL A 53 -6.05 3.29 -2.05
CA VAL A 53 -7.17 2.59 -1.38
C VAL A 53 -6.69 1.30 -0.71
N VAL A 54 -5.86 0.51 -1.39
CA VAL A 54 -5.32 -0.73 -0.82
C VAL A 54 -4.42 -0.43 0.40
N LEU A 55 -3.55 0.57 0.31
CA LEU A 55 -2.69 0.99 1.40
C LEU A 55 -3.50 1.47 2.61
N HIS A 56 -4.59 2.20 2.37
CA HIS A 56 -5.52 2.61 3.43
C HIS A 56 -6.09 1.39 4.17
N TYR A 57 -6.63 0.40 3.46
CA TYR A 57 -7.18 -0.80 4.11
C TYR A 57 -6.12 -1.66 4.80
N LEU A 58 -4.90 -1.74 4.25
CA LEU A 58 -3.78 -2.41 4.93
C LEU A 58 -3.40 -1.69 6.23
N HIS A 59 -3.43 -0.37 6.23
CA HIS A 59 -3.19 0.44 7.43
C HIS A 59 -4.26 0.18 8.51
N GLU A 60 -5.54 0.16 8.13
CA GLU A 60 -6.64 -0.16 9.04
C GLU A 60 -6.51 -1.58 9.61
N ALA A 61 -6.17 -2.56 8.76
CA ALA A 61 -5.95 -3.93 9.19
C ALA A 61 -4.78 -4.04 10.19
N LEU A 62 -3.66 -3.34 9.93
CA LEU A 62 -2.52 -3.27 10.85
C LEU A 62 -2.90 -2.66 12.20
N ALA A 63 -3.68 -1.58 12.20
CA ALA A 63 -4.16 -0.94 13.42
C ALA A 63 -5.04 -1.90 14.23
N SER A 64 -5.95 -2.62 13.56
CA SER A 64 -6.82 -3.62 14.19
C SER A 64 -6.01 -4.77 14.82
N VAL A 65 -5.06 -5.36 14.09
CA VAL A 65 -4.21 -6.45 14.61
C VAL A 65 -3.37 -5.97 15.80
N ARG A 66 -2.83 -4.75 15.75
CA ARG A 66 -2.10 -4.17 16.88
C ARG A 66 -2.96 -4.02 18.12
N SER A 67 -4.20 -3.54 17.96
CA SER A 67 -5.16 -3.43 19.08
C SER A 67 -5.48 -4.79 19.68
N GLN A 68 -5.64 -5.83 18.85
CA GLN A 68 -5.95 -7.17 19.33
C GLN A 68 -4.78 -7.82 20.07
N ILE A 69 -3.54 -7.66 19.57
CA ILE A 69 -2.33 -8.11 20.28
C ILE A 69 -2.25 -7.45 21.66
N TYR A 70 -2.47 -6.13 21.73
CA TYR A 70 -2.45 -5.40 23.01
C TYR A 70 -3.51 -5.92 24.00
N LEU A 71 -4.74 -6.17 23.53
CA LEU A 71 -5.81 -6.74 24.36
C LEU A 71 -5.47 -8.15 24.85
N GLU A 72 -4.89 -9.01 24.00
CA GLU A 72 -4.44 -10.35 24.39
C GLU A 72 -3.34 -10.27 25.47
N GLU A 73 -2.39 -9.34 25.33
CA GLU A 73 -1.30 -9.11 26.29
C GLU A 73 -1.81 -8.56 27.63
N GLU A 74 -2.83 -7.71 27.65
CA GLU A 74 -3.45 -7.20 28.89
C GLU A 74 -4.30 -8.25 29.62
N LEU A 75 -5.02 -9.10 28.87
CA LEU A 75 -5.96 -10.08 29.44
C LEU A 75 -5.28 -11.37 29.92
N CYS A 76 -4.07 -11.66 29.47
CA CYS A 76 -3.28 -12.83 29.88
C CYS A 76 -1.82 -12.43 30.18
N PRO A 77 -1.57 -11.75 31.32
CA PRO A 77 -0.20 -11.52 31.77
C PRO A 77 0.42 -12.87 32.17
N ALA A 78 1.59 -13.17 31.59
CA ALA A 78 2.35 -14.40 31.81
C ALA A 78 2.87 -14.55 33.25
#